data_AF-A0AA51R302-F1
#
_entry.id   AF-A0AA51R302-F1
#
_cell.length_a   1.000
_cell.length_b   1.000
_cell.length_c   1.000
_cell.angle_alpha   90.00
_cell.angle_beta   90.00
_cell.angle_gamma   90.00
#
_symmetry.space_group_name_H-M   'P 1'
#
loop_
_entity.id
_entity.type
_entity.pdbx_description
1 polymer ?
#
loop_
_entity_poly.entity_id
_entity_poly.type
_entity_poly.pdbx_seq_one_letter_code
_entity_poly.pdbx_strand_id
1 'polypeptide(L)'
;MTQSNTDWVRLASGTQGEPTEEHPEAEVRHVVRGIVRQGLKPLPAKASVSLRIDQDVLEWFKAQGAGYQTRINSVLKAFRDASVNP
;
A
#
# COMPACT_ATOMS: atom_id res chain seq x y z
N MET A 1 -8.43 -11.67 -10.17
CA MET A 1 -8.65 -11.34 -8.73
C MET A 1 -8.04 -12.46 -7.92
N THR A 2 -6.85 -12.26 -7.37
CA THR A 2 -6.17 -13.30 -6.57
C THR A 2 -6.78 -13.30 -5.19
N GLN A 3 -7.52 -14.35 -4.85
CA GLN A 3 -8.11 -14.49 -3.52
C GLN A 3 -6.99 -14.77 -2.52
N SER A 4 -7.05 -14.14 -1.34
CA SER A 4 -6.12 -14.41 -0.25
C SER A 4 -6.30 -15.86 0.22
N ASN A 5 -5.21 -16.62 0.38
CA ASN A 5 -5.20 -17.99 0.92
C ASN A 5 -5.53 -18.05 2.43
N THR A 6 -6.16 -17.01 2.98
CA THR A 6 -6.47 -16.93 4.41
C THR A 6 -7.75 -17.71 4.69
N ASP A 7 -7.63 -18.77 5.48
CA ASP A 7 -8.78 -19.51 6.00
C ASP A 7 -9.43 -18.73 7.15
N TRP A 8 -10.44 -17.94 6.80
CA TRP A 8 -11.17 -17.09 7.74
C TRP A 8 -12.01 -17.87 8.74
N VAL A 9 -12.44 -19.09 8.41
CA VAL A 9 -13.26 -19.93 9.29
C VAL A 9 -12.41 -20.47 10.44
N ARG A 10 -11.17 -20.89 10.14
CA ARG A 10 -10.18 -21.30 11.16
C ARG A 10 -9.84 -20.17 12.13
N LEU A 11 -9.68 -18.94 11.64
CA LEU A 11 -9.34 -17.81 12.51
C LEU A 11 -10.53 -17.40 13.40
N ALA A 12 -11.76 -17.54 12.91
CA ALA A 12 -12.97 -17.22 13.67
C ALA A 12 -13.29 -18.24 14.78
N SER A 13 -12.80 -19.49 14.68
CA SER A 13 -13.02 -20.52 15.70
C SER A 13 -12.18 -20.33 16.97
N GLY A 14 -11.36 -19.26 17.04
CA GLY A 14 -10.59 -18.91 18.22
C GLY A 14 -9.43 -19.87 18.55
N THR A 15 -9.10 -20.78 17.63
CA THR A 15 -7.97 -21.69 17.78
C THR A 15 -6.68 -20.90 17.62
N GLN A 16 -6.10 -20.50 18.76
CA GLN A 16 -4.80 -19.86 18.81
C GLN A 16 -3.72 -20.91 18.49
N GLY A 17 -2.65 -20.50 17.81
CA GLY A 17 -1.49 -21.36 17.63
C GLY A 17 -0.74 -21.47 18.96
N GLU A 18 -0.22 -22.66 19.27
CA GLU A 18 0.63 -22.83 20.45
C GLU A 18 1.94 -22.04 20.25
N PRO A 19 2.42 -21.32 21.26
CA PRO A 19 3.69 -20.60 21.20
C PRO A 19 4.84 -21.57 20.95
N THR A 20 5.72 -21.20 20.03
CA THR A 20 6.94 -21.97 19.72
C THR A 20 8.17 -21.13 20.06
N GLU A 21 9.35 -21.74 20.21
CA GLU A 21 10.58 -20.99 20.48
C GLU A 21 10.87 -19.94 19.39
N GLU A 22 10.46 -20.19 18.14
CA GLU A 22 10.57 -19.24 17.03
C GLU A 22 9.52 -18.12 17.06
N HIS A 23 8.37 -18.37 17.69
CA HIS A 23 7.25 -17.43 17.80
C HIS A 23 6.71 -17.44 19.24
N PRO A 24 7.45 -16.84 20.19
CA PRO A 24 7.05 -16.78 21.58
C PRO A 24 5.80 -15.90 21.75
N GLU A 25 5.08 -16.10 22.86
CA GLU A 25 3.97 -15.23 23.24
C GLU A 25 4.42 -13.77 23.26
N ALA A 26 3.65 -12.92 22.59
CA ALA A 26 3.96 -11.50 22.54
C ALA A 26 3.62 -10.88 23.89
N GLU A 27 4.65 -10.52 24.67
CA GLU A 27 4.41 -9.77 25.90
C GLU A 27 3.85 -8.37 25.57
N VAL A 28 2.81 -7.94 26.28
CA VAL A 28 2.08 -6.67 26.05
C VAL A 28 3.00 -5.45 26.01
N ARG A 29 4.14 -5.48 26.72
CA ARG A 29 5.18 -4.44 26.71
C ARG A 29 5.89 -4.26 25.36
N HIS A 30 5.93 -5.29 24.52
CA HIS A 30 6.48 -5.21 23.16
C HIS A 30 5.49 -4.60 22.16
N VAL A 31 4.21 -4.50 22.54
CA VAL A 31 3.22 -3.73 21.79
C VAL A 31 3.39 -2.27 22.17
N VAL A 32 4.36 -1.61 21.53
CA VAL A 32 4.64 -0.18 21.71
C VAL A 32 3.43 0.62 21.26
N ARG A 33 2.51 0.90 22.19
CA ARG A 33 1.38 1.85 22.10
C ARG A 33 0.93 2.10 20.66
N GLY A 34 0.55 1.02 19.97
CA GLY A 34 0.10 1.11 18.59
C GLY A 34 -1.20 1.88 18.60
N ILE A 35 -1.18 3.12 18.14
CA ILE A 35 -2.42 3.85 17.88
C ILE A 35 -3.08 3.11 16.73
N VAL A 36 -4.02 2.22 17.06
CA VAL A 36 -4.96 1.67 16.08
C VAL A 36 -5.73 2.88 15.57
N ARG A 37 -5.39 3.37 14.38
CA ARG A 37 -6.14 4.44 13.73
C ARG A 37 -7.48 3.88 13.25
N GLN A 38 -8.40 3.73 14.18
CA GLN A 38 -9.78 3.37 13.90
C GLN A 38 -10.47 4.59 13.27
N GLY A 39 -10.94 4.45 12.03
CA GLY A 39 -11.64 5.54 11.31
C GLY A 39 -10.85 6.24 10.20
N LEU A 40 -9.68 5.76 9.79
CA LEU A 40 -9.10 6.20 8.51
C LEU A 40 -10.03 5.75 7.38
N LYS A 41 -10.62 6.70 6.66
CA LYS A 41 -11.29 6.41 5.39
C LYS A 41 -10.27 5.76 4.46
N PRO A 42 -10.52 4.55 3.94
CA PRO A 42 -9.63 3.95 2.94
C PRO A 42 -9.50 4.93 1.78
N LEU A 43 -8.28 5.36 1.47
CA LEU A 43 -8.05 6.09 0.23
C LEU A 43 -8.40 5.17 -0.92
N PRO A 44 -9.08 5.67 -1.97
CA PRO A 44 -9.39 4.86 -3.13
C PRO A 44 -8.10 4.27 -3.70
N ALA A 45 -8.13 2.96 -3.99
CA ALA A 45 -6.99 2.27 -4.56
C ALA A 45 -6.60 2.90 -5.90
N LYS A 46 -5.30 2.93 -6.20
CA LYS A 46 -4.81 3.37 -7.51
C LYS A 46 -5.31 2.41 -8.59
N ALA A 47 -5.88 2.94 -9.67
CA ALA A 47 -6.21 2.13 -10.84
C ALA A 47 -4.93 1.75 -11.58
N SER A 48 -4.77 0.47 -11.92
CA SER A 48 -3.72 0.01 -12.82
C SER A 48 -4.16 0.23 -14.26
N VAL A 49 -3.46 1.08 -14.99
CA VAL A 49 -3.74 1.39 -16.39
C VAL A 49 -2.50 1.14 -17.23
N SER A 50 -2.70 0.70 -18.48
CA SER A 50 -1.63 0.65 -19.47
C SER A 50 -1.63 1.96 -20.26
N LEU A 51 -0.58 2.75 -20.11
CA LEU A 51 -0.41 4.05 -20.77
C LEU A 51 0.90 4.04 -21.57
N ARG A 52 0.87 4.59 -22.78
CA ARG A 52 2.08 4.83 -23.57
C ARG A 52 2.67 6.18 -23.18
N ILE A 53 3.98 6.20 -22.96
CA ILE A 53 4.77 7.38 -22.63
C ILE A 53 5.94 7.38 -23.60
N ASP A 54 6.32 8.55 -24.09
CA ASP A 54 7.49 8.69 -24.96
C ASP A 54 8.77 8.21 -24.25
N GLN A 55 9.68 7.65 -25.04
CA GLN A 55 10.86 6.95 -24.53
C GLN A 55 11.78 7.88 -23.74
N ASP A 56 12.02 9.08 -24.25
CA ASP A 56 12.85 10.12 -23.64
C ASP A 56 12.29 10.60 -22.31
N VAL A 57 10.97 10.80 -22.23
CA VAL A 57 10.27 11.17 -21.00
C VAL A 57 10.39 10.05 -19.96
N LEU A 58 10.20 8.79 -20.38
CA LEU A 58 10.32 7.64 -19.48
C LEU A 58 11.75 7.49 -18.95
N GLU A 59 12.76 7.65 -19.81
CA GLU A 59 14.17 7.60 -19.42
C GLU A 59 14.53 8.71 -18.44
N TRP A 60 14.06 9.93 -18.69
CA TRP A 60 14.28 11.06 -17.78
C TRP A 60 13.73 10.78 -16.37
N PHE A 61 12.50 10.26 -16.26
CA PHE A 61 11.92 9.88 -14.97
C PHE A 61 12.68 8.72 -14.30
N LYS A 62 13.11 7.72 -15.07
CA LYS A 62 13.92 6.59 -14.56
C LYS A 62 15.28 7.03 -14.02
N ALA A 63 15.93 8.00 -14.68
CA ALA A 63 17.22 8.54 -14.26
C ALA A 63 17.17 9.19 -12.86
N GLN A 64 16.00 9.63 -12.41
CA GLN A 64 15.78 10.16 -11.05
C GLN A 64 15.74 9.07 -9.96
N GLY A 65 15.90 7.80 -10.34
CA GLY A 65 15.99 6.66 -9.43
C GLY A 65 14.64 6.09 -9.00
N ALA A 66 14.64 5.39 -7.87
CA ALA A 66 13.46 4.70 -7.34
C ALA A 66 12.27 5.66 -7.16
N GLY A 67 11.07 5.15 -7.42
CA GLY A 67 9.84 5.93 -7.32
C GLY A 67 9.46 6.75 -8.56
N TYR A 68 10.11 6.53 -9.70
CA TYR A 68 9.81 7.25 -10.95
C TYR A 68 8.31 7.19 -11.34
N GLN A 69 7.65 6.05 -11.18
CA GLN A 69 6.21 5.91 -11.45
C GLN A 69 5.35 6.78 -10.52
N THR A 70 5.76 6.93 -9.26
CA THR A 70 5.08 7.82 -8.31
C THR A 70 5.26 9.28 -8.71
N ARG A 71 6.45 9.66 -9.19
CA ARG A 71 6.70 11.01 -9.74
C ARG A 71 5.85 11.30 -10.97
N ILE A 72 5.76 10.36 -11.93
CA ILE A 72 4.86 10.48 -13.09
C ILE A 72 3.43 10.76 -12.62
N ASN A 73 2.93 9.97 -11.68
CA ASN A 73 1.58 10.15 -11.14
C ASN A 73 1.39 11.50 -10.42
N SER A 74 2.43 12.03 -9.74
CA SER A 74 2.37 13.36 -9.12
C SER A 74 2.26 14.49 -10.14
N VAL A 75 2.99 14.41 -11.26
CA VAL A 75 2.90 15.40 -12.35
C VAL A 75 1.50 15.41 -12.97
N LEU A 76 0.94 14.22 -13.23
CA LEU A 76 -0.43 14.10 -13.76
C LEU A 76 -1.47 14.72 -12.82
N LYS A 77 -1.30 14.56 -11.50
CA LYS A 77 -2.16 15.21 -10.50
C LYS A 77 -2.03 16.73 -10.53
N ALA A 78 -0.80 17.24 -10.53
CA ALA A 78 -0.56 18.68 -10.54
C ALA A 78 -1.15 19.34 -11.80
N PHE A 79 -0.97 18.71 -12.97
CA PHE A 79 -1.56 19.18 -14.22
C PHE A 79 -3.09 19.19 -14.16
N ARG A 80 -3.71 18.12 -13.66
CA ARG A 80 -5.16 18.05 -13.46
C ARG A 80 -5.64 19.19 -12.55
N ASP A 81 -5.00 19.38 -11.39
CA ASP A 81 -5.44 20.36 -10.39
C ASP A 81 -5.35 21.79 -10.92
N ALA A 82 -4.26 22.11 -11.63
CA ALA A 82 -4.09 23.40 -12.32
C ALA A 82 -5.12 23.60 -13.44
N SER A 83 -5.54 22.54 -14.12
CA SER A 83 -6.51 22.62 -15.23
C SER A 83 -7.97 22.75 -14.75
N VAL A 84 -8.28 22.25 -13.56
CA VAL A 84 -9.64 22.24 -12.99
C VAL A 84 -9.93 23.51 -12.20
N ASN A 85 -8.91 24.20 -11.69
CA ASN A 85 -9.07 25.38 -10.85
C ASN A 85 -8.25 26.58 -11.38
N PRO A 86 -8.72 27.29 -12.43
CA PRO A 86 -8.07 28.49 -12.96
C PRO A 86 -8.06 29.66 -11.96
#